data_AF-A0A1B6IQR1-F1
#
_entry.id   AF-A0A1B6IQR1-F1
#
_cell.length_a   1.000
_cell.length_b   1.000
_cell.length_c   1.000
_cell.angle_alpha   90.00
_cell.angle_beta   90.00
_cell.angle_gamma   90.00
#
_symmetry.space_group_name_H-M   'P 1'
#
loop_
_entity.id
_entity.type
_entity.pdbx_description
1 polymer ?
#
loop_
_entity_poly.entity_id
_entity_poly.type
_entity_poly.pdbx_seq_one_letter_code
_entity_poly.pdbx_strand_id
1 'polypeptide(L)'
;MTFVVDVVSEDSFYENICLGLTKLLENTPGVQGIELEKRLPCERMLISSWEQRHLCSLPEDLRQFYSSTDGFRLIWNYEYAGEVLPIGNLRINSIAELKRLAGVKSSGDAECPNLLDIEICNQSEPRSTKPNFGSKCKVFELDPCQNVAKVCLVYMEKPEGDTRKEEPKIWLLDRSYEWHFLADTFTQYFRMMLVHQGLPQWQFRFTPMGLTPWAEQMMFMICPHLLAEQEVKSPRFDPSLNQIDPSIFKTRNKSSKQKKGDK
;
A
#
# COMPACT_ATOMS: atom_id res chain seq x y z
N MET A 1 -13.36 32.65 21.82
CA MET A 1 -14.04 31.36 21.59
C MET A 1 -13.04 30.44 20.90
N THR A 2 -12.38 29.59 21.68
CA THR A 2 -11.49 28.53 21.14
C THR A 2 -12.38 27.36 20.73
N PHE A 3 -12.54 27.16 19.43
CA PHE A 3 -13.10 25.93 18.88
C PHE A 3 -12.17 24.78 19.23
N VAL A 4 -12.59 23.94 20.18
CA VAL A 4 -11.97 22.65 20.41
C VAL A 4 -12.58 21.74 19.35
N VAL A 5 -11.81 21.42 18.31
CA VAL A 5 -12.20 20.36 17.37
C VAL A 5 -12.18 19.06 18.16
N ASP A 6 -13.31 18.38 18.19
CA ASP A 6 -13.54 17.14 18.91
C ASP A 6 -12.45 16.11 18.59
N VAL A 7 -12.16 15.27 19.59
CA VAL A 7 -11.34 14.07 19.39
C VAL A 7 -11.98 13.27 18.26
N VAL A 8 -11.28 13.12 17.13
CA VAL A 8 -11.71 12.23 16.04
C VAL A 8 -11.89 10.85 16.66
N SER A 9 -13.14 10.37 16.72
CA SER A 9 -13.41 9.01 17.19
C SER A 9 -12.69 8.02 16.28
N GLU A 10 -12.31 6.87 16.81
CA GLU A 10 -11.68 5.81 16.01
C GLU A 10 -12.55 5.45 14.78
N ASP A 11 -13.87 5.43 14.95
CA ASP A 11 -14.83 5.25 13.85
C ASP A 11 -14.72 6.35 12.79
N SER A 12 -14.65 7.62 13.21
CA SER A 12 -14.51 8.74 12.28
C SER A 12 -13.18 8.71 11.52
N PHE A 13 -12.09 8.28 12.17
CA PHE A 13 -10.81 8.08 11.48
C PHE A 13 -10.94 7.03 10.36
N TYR A 14 -11.54 5.88 10.66
CA TYR A 14 -11.68 4.80 9.67
C TYR A 14 -12.66 5.14 8.55
N GLU A 15 -13.72 5.89 8.84
CA GLU A 15 -14.60 6.44 7.80
C GLU A 15 -13.84 7.41 6.87
N ASN A 16 -13.01 8.29 7.44
CA ASN A 16 -12.25 9.28 6.69
C ASN A 16 -11.14 8.64 5.85
N ILE A 17 -10.36 7.70 6.41
CA ILE A 17 -9.26 7.05 5.67
C ILE A 17 -9.81 6.15 4.56
N CYS A 18 -10.98 5.51 4.76
CA CYS A 18 -11.62 4.70 3.74
C CYS A 18 -12.42 5.53 2.72
N LEU A 19 -12.53 6.86 2.90
CA LEU A 19 -13.28 7.77 2.02
C LEU A 19 -14.72 7.28 1.75
N GLY A 20 -15.38 6.71 2.76
CA GLY A 20 -16.74 6.17 2.65
C GLY A 20 -16.86 4.82 1.93
N LEU A 21 -15.76 4.12 1.61
CA LEU A 21 -15.78 2.81 0.96
C LEU A 21 -16.64 1.78 1.71
N THR A 22 -16.60 1.76 3.04
CA THR A 22 -17.43 0.83 3.84
C THR A 22 -18.90 1.03 3.57
N LYS A 23 -19.38 2.27 3.57
CA LYS A 23 -20.78 2.63 3.25
C LYS A 23 -21.13 2.30 1.80
N LEU A 24 -20.19 2.48 0.87
CA LEU A 24 -20.39 2.09 -0.53
C LEU A 24 -20.60 0.57 -0.66
N LEU A 25 -19.74 -0.22 -0.01
CA LEU A 25 -19.81 -1.68 -0.01
C LEU A 25 -21.10 -2.19 0.65
N GLU A 26 -21.52 -1.60 1.78
CA GLU A 26 -22.78 -1.94 2.45
C GLU A 26 -24.01 -1.72 1.55
N ASN A 27 -23.95 -0.73 0.66
CA ASN A 27 -25.03 -0.43 -0.28
C ASN A 27 -24.91 -1.20 -1.61
N THR A 28 -23.87 -2.02 -1.80
CA THR A 28 -23.63 -2.75 -3.03
C THR A 28 -24.35 -4.10 -2.99
N PRO A 29 -25.29 -4.40 -3.91
CA PRO A 29 -26.01 -5.67 -3.91
C PRO A 29 -25.09 -6.88 -3.99
N GLY A 30 -25.34 -7.89 -3.16
CA GLY A 30 -24.54 -9.11 -3.07
C GLY A 30 -23.28 -8.98 -2.19
N VAL A 31 -22.84 -7.76 -1.84
CA VAL A 31 -21.72 -7.59 -0.90
C VAL A 31 -22.18 -7.92 0.53
N GLN A 32 -21.36 -8.69 1.24
CA GLN A 32 -21.62 -9.07 2.62
C GLN A 32 -20.32 -9.35 3.39
N GLY A 33 -20.40 -9.50 4.71
CA GLY A 33 -19.25 -9.86 5.54
C GLY A 33 -18.11 -8.84 5.47
N ILE A 34 -18.44 -7.54 5.46
CA ILE A 34 -17.46 -6.46 5.45
C ILE A 34 -16.78 -6.42 6.82
N GLU A 35 -15.47 -6.64 6.83
CA GLU A 35 -14.63 -6.62 8.03
C GLU A 35 -13.49 -5.63 7.83
N LEU A 36 -13.54 -4.53 8.59
CA LEU A 36 -12.47 -3.54 8.67
C LEU A 36 -11.70 -3.73 9.98
N GLU A 37 -10.43 -4.10 9.85
CA GLU A 37 -9.56 -4.33 11.00
C GLU A 37 -9.09 -2.99 11.57
N LYS A 38 -9.51 -2.68 12.80
CA LYS A 38 -9.05 -1.50 13.53
C LYS A 38 -7.72 -1.80 14.21
N ARG A 39 -6.70 -1.04 13.86
CA ARG A 39 -5.34 -1.15 14.40
C ARG A 39 -4.91 0.12 15.11
N LEU A 40 -4.04 -0.05 16.10
CA LEU A 40 -3.41 1.05 16.81
C LEU A 40 -2.35 1.73 15.93
N PRO A 41 -2.09 3.03 16.16
CA PRO A 41 -0.93 3.70 15.58
C PRO A 41 0.39 3.03 15.93
N CYS A 42 1.34 3.02 14.99
CA CYS A 42 2.69 2.56 15.25
C CYS A 42 3.45 3.56 16.13
N GLU A 43 4.20 3.06 17.11
CA GLU A 43 5.08 3.88 17.92
C GLU A 43 6.19 4.51 17.08
N ARG A 44 6.49 5.79 17.33
CA ARG A 44 7.56 6.52 16.62
C ARG A 44 8.93 5.83 16.74
N MET A 45 9.22 5.23 17.90
CA MET A 45 10.47 4.51 18.12
C MET A 45 10.59 3.28 17.22
N LEU A 46 9.48 2.59 16.98
CA LEU A 46 9.45 1.41 16.13
C LEU A 46 9.67 1.78 14.66
N ILE A 47 9.07 2.89 14.20
CA ILE A 47 9.34 3.47 12.88
C ILE A 47 10.83 3.84 12.74
N SER A 48 11.37 4.62 13.68
CA SER A 48 12.79 5.01 13.65
C SER A 48 13.73 3.80 13.69
N SER A 49 13.40 2.77 14.47
CA SER A 49 14.19 1.54 14.55
C SER A 49 14.16 0.76 13.23
N TRP A 50 13.01 0.72 12.56
CA TRP A 50 12.88 0.11 11.23
C TRP A 50 13.75 0.86 10.21
N GLU A 51 13.70 2.19 10.19
CA GLU A 51 14.48 3.03 9.28
C GLU A 51 15.99 2.87 9.49
N GLN A 52 16.43 2.85 10.75
CA GLN A 52 17.82 2.58 11.11
C GLN A 52 18.27 1.18 10.69
N ARG A 53 17.44 0.15 10.93
CA ARG A 53 17.75 -1.24 10.54
C ARG A 53 17.91 -1.39 9.04
N HIS A 54 17.08 -0.70 8.25
CA HIS A 54 17.05 -0.84 6.80
C HIS A 54 17.86 0.21 6.05
N LEU A 55 18.49 1.14 6.77
CA LEU A 55 19.33 2.22 6.23
C LEU A 55 18.58 3.05 5.17
N CYS A 56 17.30 3.32 5.41
CA CYS A 56 16.46 4.16 4.57
C CYS A 56 15.38 4.85 5.41
N SER A 57 14.86 5.96 4.91
CA SER A 57 13.73 6.65 5.52
C SER A 57 12.47 6.39 4.73
N LEU A 58 11.37 6.03 5.41
CA LEU A 58 10.04 5.95 4.82
C LEU A 58 9.67 7.28 4.15
N PRO A 59 8.93 7.23 3.02
CA PRO A 59 8.35 8.45 2.47
C PRO A 59 7.36 9.04 3.49
N GLU A 60 7.22 10.36 3.46
CA GLU A 60 6.53 11.10 4.52
C GLU A 60 5.07 10.67 4.69
N ASP A 61 4.38 10.39 3.58
CA ASP A 61 3.00 9.95 3.60
C ASP A 61 2.82 8.54 4.19
N LEU A 62 3.71 7.59 3.88
CA LEU A 62 3.72 6.26 4.49
C LEU A 62 4.11 6.31 5.96
N ARG A 63 5.06 7.18 6.34
CA ARG A 63 5.42 7.40 7.75
C ARG A 63 4.21 7.92 8.53
N GLN A 64 3.49 8.89 7.97
CA GLN A 64 2.28 9.45 8.59
C GLN A 64 1.19 8.38 8.71
N PHE A 65 0.96 7.59 7.66
CA PHE A 65 0.04 6.45 7.69
C PHE A 65 0.35 5.50 8.85
N TYR A 66 1.60 5.01 8.97
CA TYR A 66 1.99 4.14 10.08
C TYR A 66 1.87 4.83 11.44
N SER A 67 2.11 6.14 11.50
CA SER A 67 1.93 6.93 12.74
C SER A 67 0.46 7.07 13.16
N SER A 68 -0.49 6.56 12.37
CA SER A 68 -1.94 6.60 12.65
C SER A 68 -2.56 5.21 12.71
N THR A 69 -2.02 4.25 11.96
CA THR A 69 -2.48 2.86 11.97
C THR A 69 -1.36 1.93 11.51
N ASP A 70 -1.05 0.86 12.26
CA ASP A 70 0.03 -0.07 11.92
C ASP A 70 -0.39 -1.13 10.87
N GLY A 71 -0.49 -0.66 9.63
CA GLY A 71 -1.03 -1.43 8.51
C GLY A 71 -2.53 -1.21 8.34
N PHE A 72 -3.12 -1.88 7.35
CA PHE A 72 -4.54 -1.74 7.03
C PHE A 72 -5.07 -3.05 6.47
N ARG A 73 -6.29 -3.42 6.88
CA ARG A 73 -6.97 -4.58 6.31
C ARG A 73 -8.47 -4.33 6.27
N LEU A 74 -9.04 -4.39 5.06
CA LEU A 74 -10.48 -4.43 4.83
C LEU A 74 -10.76 -5.61 3.91
N ILE A 75 -11.59 -6.54 4.37
CA ILE A 75 -12.05 -7.67 3.58
C ILE A 75 -13.57 -7.65 3.44
N TRP A 76 -14.08 -8.21 2.37
CA TRP A 76 -15.52 -8.37 2.15
C TRP A 76 -15.79 -9.52 1.18
N ASN A 77 -16.98 -10.08 1.26
CA ASN A 77 -17.42 -11.21 0.46
C ASN A 77 -18.52 -10.81 -0.53
N TYR A 78 -18.69 -11.59 -1.58
CA TYR A 78 -19.74 -11.41 -2.58
C TYR A 78 -20.61 -12.67 -2.66
N GLU A 79 -21.92 -12.51 -2.53
CA GLU A 79 -22.90 -13.56 -2.76
C GLU A 79 -23.25 -13.64 -4.24
N TYR A 80 -23.04 -14.80 -4.85
CA TYR A 80 -23.46 -15.07 -6.21
C TYR A 80 -24.04 -16.47 -6.31
N ALA A 81 -25.27 -16.57 -6.81
CA ALA A 81 -25.99 -17.84 -6.99
C ALA A 81 -26.06 -18.73 -5.72
N GLY A 82 -26.12 -18.11 -4.54
CA GLY A 82 -26.17 -18.81 -3.24
C GLY A 82 -24.80 -19.22 -2.68
N GLU A 83 -23.71 -18.95 -3.38
CA GLU A 83 -22.34 -19.14 -2.87
C GLU A 83 -21.74 -17.82 -2.38
N VAL A 84 -20.95 -17.89 -1.30
CA VAL A 84 -20.25 -16.74 -0.71
C VAL A 84 -18.78 -16.77 -1.12
N LEU A 85 -18.37 -15.79 -1.90
CA LEU A 85 -17.03 -15.69 -2.47
C LEU A 85 -16.18 -14.64 -1.71
N PRO A 86 -14.98 -14.97 -1.21
CA PRO A 86 -14.08 -13.99 -0.58
C PRO A 86 -13.35 -13.19 -1.66
N ILE A 87 -13.99 -12.12 -2.13
CA ILE A 87 -13.55 -11.34 -3.29
C ILE A 87 -12.71 -10.13 -2.88
N GLY A 88 -13.18 -9.39 -1.88
CA GLY A 88 -12.60 -8.12 -1.45
C GLY A 88 -11.42 -8.30 -0.50
N ASN A 89 -10.25 -7.76 -0.87
CA ASN A 89 -9.09 -7.74 0.00
C ASN A 89 -8.23 -6.49 -0.24
N LEU A 90 -8.35 -5.53 0.66
CA LEU A 90 -7.49 -4.37 0.75
C LEU A 90 -6.51 -4.61 1.89
N ARG A 91 -5.21 -4.63 1.59
CA ARG A 91 -4.18 -4.92 2.59
C ARG A 91 -2.98 -4.01 2.44
N ILE A 92 -2.51 -3.48 3.56
CA ILE A 92 -1.16 -2.92 3.74
C ILE A 92 -0.57 -3.59 4.98
N ASN A 93 0.59 -4.22 4.82
CA ASN A 93 1.32 -4.88 5.89
C ASN A 93 1.66 -3.89 7.02
N SER A 94 1.71 -4.40 8.25
CA SER A 94 2.29 -3.65 9.37
C SER A 94 3.77 -3.37 9.09
N ILE A 95 4.33 -2.38 9.77
CA ILE A 95 5.74 -2.03 9.60
C ILE A 95 6.68 -3.19 9.99
N ALA A 96 6.27 -4.03 10.95
CA ALA A 96 7.00 -5.24 11.34
C ALA A 96 6.94 -6.34 10.27
N GLU A 97 5.90 -6.35 9.45
CA GLU A 97 5.69 -7.31 8.35
C GLU A 97 6.30 -6.84 7.01
N LEU A 98 6.90 -5.64 6.94
CA LEU A 98 7.59 -5.15 5.74
C LEU A 98 8.87 -5.96 5.44
N LYS A 99 8.71 -7.02 4.67
CA LYS A 99 9.80 -7.89 4.25
C LYS A 99 10.67 -7.20 3.20
N ARG A 100 11.98 -7.19 3.44
CA ARG A 100 12.96 -6.70 2.47
C ARG A 100 13.25 -7.78 1.42
N LEU A 101 12.99 -7.48 0.15
CA LEU A 101 13.14 -8.42 -0.97
C LEU A 101 14.49 -8.27 -1.71
N ALA A 102 15.15 -7.11 -1.59
CA ALA A 102 16.40 -6.79 -2.30
C ALA A 102 17.39 -6.04 -1.40
N GLY A 103 18.67 -6.09 -1.77
CA GLY A 103 19.72 -5.26 -1.18
C GLY A 103 20.31 -5.75 0.15
N VAL A 104 20.01 -6.99 0.56
CA VAL A 104 20.67 -7.63 1.72
C VAL A 104 21.73 -8.59 1.19
N LYS A 105 22.98 -8.42 1.62
CA LYS A 105 23.98 -9.48 1.50
C LYS A 105 23.59 -10.55 2.50
N SER A 106 23.12 -11.72 2.05
CA SER A 106 22.85 -12.86 2.94
C SER A 106 24.08 -13.09 3.83
N SER A 107 23.95 -12.83 5.12
CA SER A 107 25.05 -12.98 6.08
C SER A 107 25.19 -14.43 6.60
N GLY A 108 24.60 -15.41 5.91
CA GLY A 108 24.51 -16.79 6.40
C GLY A 108 24.65 -17.87 5.34
N ASP A 109 24.09 -17.67 4.14
CA ASP A 109 24.20 -18.63 3.03
C ASP A 109 24.65 -17.91 1.76
N ALA A 110 25.95 -17.96 1.49
CA ALA A 110 26.52 -17.48 0.24
C ALA A 110 26.22 -18.43 -0.95
N GLU A 111 25.71 -19.63 -0.69
CA GLU A 111 25.45 -20.67 -1.72
C GLU A 111 23.98 -20.80 -2.14
N CYS A 112 23.05 -20.15 -1.45
CA CYS A 112 21.63 -20.24 -1.80
C CYS A 112 21.27 -19.21 -2.90
N PRO A 113 20.69 -19.65 -4.03
CA PRO A 113 20.26 -18.73 -5.07
C PRO A 113 19.17 -17.78 -4.54
N ASN A 114 19.22 -16.53 -4.96
CA ASN A 114 18.30 -15.46 -4.56
C ASN A 114 17.71 -14.75 -5.80
N LEU A 115 16.86 -13.75 -5.57
CA LEU A 115 16.17 -13.03 -6.66
C LEU A 115 17.12 -12.33 -7.64
N LEU A 116 18.30 -11.91 -7.18
CA LEU A 116 19.32 -11.34 -8.04
C LEU A 116 19.87 -12.36 -9.03
N ASP A 117 20.00 -13.63 -8.63
CA ASP A 117 20.50 -14.70 -9.51
C ASP A 117 19.50 -14.99 -10.64
N ILE A 118 18.20 -14.99 -10.32
CA ILE A 118 17.12 -15.12 -11.32
C ILE A 118 17.16 -13.95 -12.30
N GLU A 119 17.31 -12.72 -11.80
CA GLU A 119 17.38 -11.52 -12.63
C GLU A 119 18.58 -11.53 -13.57
N ILE A 120 19.76 -11.99 -13.10
CA ILE A 120 20.96 -12.11 -13.93
C ILE A 120 20.71 -13.07 -15.11
N CYS A 121 20.02 -14.19 -14.88
CA CYS A 121 19.69 -15.15 -15.92
C CYS A 121 18.72 -14.60 -16.98
N ASN A 122 17.85 -13.65 -16.62
CA ASN A 122 16.78 -13.13 -17.48
C ASN A 122 17.17 -11.85 -18.28
N GLN A 123 18.44 -11.45 -18.27
CA GLN A 123 18.87 -10.18 -18.89
C GLN A 123 18.67 -10.15 -20.40
N SER A 124 17.62 -9.45 -20.84
CA SER A 124 17.35 -9.10 -22.24
C SER A 124 17.30 -7.59 -22.49
N GLU A 125 17.10 -6.76 -21.46
CA GLU A 125 16.84 -5.31 -21.58
C GLU A 125 17.83 -4.46 -20.74
N PRO A 126 18.12 -3.21 -21.15
CA PRO A 126 19.01 -2.31 -20.41
C PRO A 126 18.45 -1.92 -19.04
N ARG A 127 19.28 -2.09 -18.00
CA ARG A 127 18.96 -2.03 -16.57
C ARG A 127 18.46 -0.67 -16.00
N SER A 128 18.23 0.37 -16.82
CA SER A 128 18.21 1.75 -16.31
C SER A 128 16.84 2.32 -15.94
N THR A 129 15.72 1.69 -16.30
CA THR A 129 14.38 2.30 -16.14
C THR A 129 13.45 1.55 -15.19
N LYS A 130 13.76 0.29 -14.87
CA LYS A 130 12.99 -0.54 -13.94
C LYS A 130 13.79 -0.82 -12.67
N PRO A 131 13.12 -1.10 -11.54
CA PRO A 131 13.76 -1.64 -10.35
C PRO A 131 14.56 -2.92 -10.64
N ASN A 132 15.54 -3.21 -9.79
CA ASN A 132 16.31 -4.46 -9.82
C ASN A 132 16.52 -4.99 -8.40
N PHE A 133 16.95 -6.23 -8.27
CA PHE A 133 17.29 -6.88 -6.99
C PHE A 133 18.73 -6.62 -6.54
N GLY A 134 19.43 -5.71 -7.23
CA GLY A 134 20.81 -5.36 -6.95
C GLY A 134 21.03 -4.78 -5.56
N SER A 135 22.29 -4.81 -5.11
CA SER A 135 22.69 -4.41 -3.74
C SER A 135 22.34 -2.96 -3.37
N LYS A 136 22.14 -2.08 -4.36
CA LYS A 136 21.84 -0.66 -4.16
C LYS A 136 20.33 -0.37 -4.13
N CYS A 137 19.50 -1.28 -4.63
CA CYS A 137 18.05 -1.17 -4.54
C CYS A 137 17.56 -1.65 -3.17
N LYS A 138 16.58 -0.96 -2.61
CA LYS A 138 15.89 -1.38 -1.38
C LYS A 138 14.43 -1.59 -1.73
N VAL A 139 13.94 -2.82 -1.55
CA VAL A 139 12.59 -3.23 -1.94
C VAL A 139 11.90 -3.77 -0.70
N PHE A 140 10.73 -3.25 -0.37
CA PHE A 140 9.94 -3.65 0.79
C PHE A 140 8.52 -4.05 0.38
N GLU A 141 8.08 -5.25 0.76
CA GLU A 141 6.76 -5.79 0.45
C GLU A 141 5.67 -5.10 1.29
N LEU A 142 4.83 -4.29 0.65
CA LEU A 142 3.67 -3.63 1.26
C LEU A 142 2.45 -4.55 1.31
N ASP A 143 2.22 -5.34 0.28
CA ASP A 143 1.11 -6.28 0.19
C ASP A 143 1.55 -7.53 -0.58
N PRO A 144 1.38 -8.74 -0.02
CA PRO A 144 1.63 -9.98 -0.74
C PRO A 144 0.58 -10.30 -1.80
N CYS A 145 -0.47 -9.48 -1.97
CA CYS A 145 -1.53 -9.61 -2.98
C CYS A 145 -2.02 -11.05 -3.17
N GLN A 146 -2.30 -11.76 -2.06
CA GLN A 146 -2.74 -13.16 -2.07
C GLN A 146 -1.79 -14.12 -2.85
N ASN A 147 -0.50 -13.79 -2.91
CA ASN A 147 0.56 -14.52 -3.62
C ASN A 147 0.44 -14.54 -5.15
N VAL A 148 -0.43 -13.74 -5.76
CA VAL A 148 -0.50 -13.61 -7.24
C VAL A 148 0.48 -12.56 -7.77
N ALA A 149 0.93 -11.64 -6.93
CA ALA A 149 1.94 -10.62 -7.17
C ALA A 149 2.41 -10.07 -5.82
N LYS A 150 3.26 -9.04 -5.83
CA LYS A 150 3.62 -8.28 -4.63
C LYS A 150 3.62 -6.80 -4.92
N VAL A 151 2.93 -6.01 -4.11
CA VAL A 151 3.09 -4.55 -4.14
C VAL A 151 4.27 -4.18 -3.26
N CYS A 152 5.19 -3.40 -3.81
CA CYS A 152 6.46 -3.09 -3.20
C CYS A 152 6.70 -1.58 -3.14
N LEU A 153 7.25 -1.12 -2.01
CA LEU A 153 7.92 0.17 -1.89
C LEU A 153 9.37 0.02 -2.37
N VAL A 154 9.74 0.76 -3.41
CA VAL A 154 11.03 0.61 -4.08
C VAL A 154 11.85 1.88 -4.02
N TYR A 155 13.03 1.77 -3.42
CA TYR A 155 14.11 2.76 -3.50
C TYR A 155 15.04 2.33 -4.64
N MET A 156 14.99 3.07 -5.74
CA MET A 156 15.84 2.82 -6.90
C MET A 156 17.27 3.31 -6.64
N GLU A 157 18.23 2.69 -7.33
CA GLU A 157 19.61 3.13 -7.34
C GLU A 157 19.70 4.57 -7.88
N LYS A 158 20.43 5.41 -7.15
CA LYS A 158 20.74 6.76 -7.61
C LYS A 158 21.97 6.75 -8.51
N PRO A 159 21.99 7.60 -9.56
CA PRO A 159 23.22 7.91 -10.28
C PRO A 159 24.30 8.41 -9.32
N GLU A 160 25.56 8.08 -9.61
CA GLU A 160 26.68 8.55 -8.82
C GLU A 160 26.70 10.09 -8.75
N GLY A 161 26.79 10.64 -7.54
CA GLY A 161 26.78 12.09 -7.30
C GLY A 161 25.41 12.72 -7.06
N ASP A 162 24.30 11.97 -7.13
CA ASP A 162 22.97 12.50 -6.80
C ASP A 162 22.75 12.57 -5.28
N THR A 163 22.69 13.79 -4.75
CA THR A 163 22.50 14.10 -3.32
C THR A 163 21.04 14.36 -2.93
N ARG A 164 20.10 14.31 -3.90
CA ARG A 164 18.67 14.52 -3.62
C ARG A 164 18.17 13.50 -2.61
N LYS A 165 17.06 13.80 -1.92
CA LYS A 165 16.40 12.84 -1.03
C LYS A 165 15.96 11.60 -1.84
N GLU A 166 16.04 10.40 -1.23
CA GLU A 166 15.45 9.21 -1.88
C GLU A 166 13.93 9.40 -1.97
N GLU A 167 13.38 9.18 -3.17
CA GLU A 167 11.95 9.25 -3.44
C GLU A 167 11.48 7.85 -3.86
N PRO A 168 11.15 6.98 -2.89
CA PRO A 168 10.72 5.64 -3.21
C PRO A 168 9.33 5.66 -3.86
N LYS A 169 9.13 4.76 -4.81
CA LYS A 169 7.88 4.64 -5.57
C LYS A 169 7.20 3.30 -5.32
N ILE A 170 5.94 3.18 -5.73
CA ILE A 170 5.15 1.95 -5.58
C ILE A 170 5.14 1.17 -6.89
N TRP A 171 5.57 -0.09 -6.82
CA TRP A 171 5.67 -1.00 -7.97
C TRP A 171 4.98 -2.33 -7.66
N LEU A 172 4.44 -2.97 -8.69
CA LEU A 172 4.01 -4.35 -8.66
C LEU A 172 5.15 -5.25 -9.17
N LEU A 173 5.45 -6.29 -8.42
CA LEU A 173 6.30 -7.41 -8.84
C LEU A 173 5.39 -8.60 -9.14
N ASP A 174 5.35 -9.06 -10.38
CA ASP A 174 4.54 -10.22 -10.76
C ASP A 174 5.27 -11.57 -10.51
N ARG A 175 4.61 -12.68 -10.84
CA ARG A 175 5.17 -14.03 -10.68
C ARG A 175 6.28 -14.38 -11.70
N SER A 176 6.42 -13.59 -12.76
CA SER A 176 7.52 -13.68 -13.71
C SER A 176 8.74 -12.86 -13.27
N TYR A 177 8.65 -12.21 -12.09
CA TYR A 177 9.63 -11.27 -11.56
C TYR A 177 9.79 -9.99 -12.41
N GLU A 178 8.75 -9.63 -13.16
CA GLU A 178 8.71 -8.37 -13.89
C GLU A 178 8.16 -7.24 -13.03
N TRP A 179 8.76 -6.06 -13.20
CA TRP A 179 8.37 -4.84 -12.51
C TRP A 179 7.39 -4.01 -13.33
N HIS A 180 6.29 -3.61 -12.69
CA HIS A 180 5.26 -2.74 -13.27
C HIS A 180 5.01 -1.55 -12.35
N PHE A 181 5.05 -0.34 -12.90
CA PHE A 181 4.86 0.87 -12.13
C PHE A 181 3.38 1.03 -11.73
N LEU A 182 3.11 1.39 -10.47
CA LEU A 182 1.74 1.64 -10.00
C LEU A 182 1.52 3.10 -9.63
N ALA A 183 2.40 3.69 -8.80
CA ALA A 183 2.20 5.04 -8.28
C ALA A 183 3.50 5.72 -7.84
N ASP A 184 3.52 7.05 -7.90
CA ASP A 184 4.64 7.85 -7.44
C ASP A 184 4.70 7.93 -5.91
N THR A 185 3.56 7.85 -5.23
CA THR A 185 3.46 7.95 -3.76
C THR A 185 2.60 6.85 -3.16
N PHE A 186 2.79 6.59 -1.86
CA PHE A 186 1.94 5.65 -1.13
C PHE A 186 0.48 6.12 -1.11
N THR A 187 0.26 7.42 -0.92
CA THR A 187 -1.08 8.03 -0.92
C THR A 187 -1.84 7.77 -2.22
N GLN A 188 -1.16 7.93 -3.36
CA GLN A 188 -1.76 7.65 -4.67
C GLN A 188 -2.12 6.16 -4.80
N TYR A 189 -1.21 5.25 -4.43
CA TYR A 189 -1.49 3.82 -4.43
C TYR A 189 -2.64 3.43 -3.50
N PHE A 190 -2.67 3.96 -2.28
CA PHE A 190 -3.71 3.69 -1.30
C PHE A 190 -5.10 4.13 -1.83
N ARG A 191 -5.18 5.28 -2.50
CA ARG A 191 -6.41 5.70 -3.17
C ARG A 191 -6.80 4.78 -4.33
N MET A 192 -5.83 4.33 -5.15
CA MET A 192 -6.11 3.34 -6.19
C MET A 192 -6.73 2.08 -5.58
N MET A 193 -6.18 1.58 -4.47
CA MET A 193 -6.71 0.42 -3.74
C MET A 193 -8.16 0.64 -3.26
N LEU A 194 -8.50 1.83 -2.75
CA LEU A 194 -9.86 2.17 -2.35
C LEU A 194 -10.82 2.24 -3.55
N VAL A 195 -10.40 2.90 -4.64
CA VAL A 195 -11.21 3.03 -5.88
C VAL A 195 -11.57 1.66 -6.45
N HIS A 196 -10.61 0.72 -6.43
CA HIS A 196 -10.83 -0.64 -6.92
C HIS A 196 -11.43 -1.58 -5.88
N GLN A 197 -11.75 -1.08 -4.68
CA GLN A 197 -12.48 -1.79 -3.62
C GLN A 197 -11.81 -3.11 -3.19
N GLY A 198 -10.51 -3.27 -3.43
CA GLY A 198 -9.79 -4.53 -3.21
C GLY A 198 -10.30 -5.71 -4.04
N LEU A 199 -10.93 -5.45 -5.20
CA LEU A 199 -11.36 -6.50 -6.13
C LEU A 199 -10.17 -7.37 -6.57
N PRO A 200 -10.39 -8.64 -6.92
CA PRO A 200 -9.32 -9.54 -7.27
C PRO A 200 -8.45 -9.00 -8.41
N GLN A 201 -7.13 -9.06 -8.22
CA GLN A 201 -6.13 -8.70 -9.24
C GLN A 201 -6.25 -7.28 -9.80
N TRP A 202 -6.93 -6.35 -9.13
CA TRP A 202 -7.15 -5.00 -9.66
C TRP A 202 -5.85 -4.28 -10.09
N GLN A 203 -4.72 -4.57 -9.44
CA GLN A 203 -3.40 -4.02 -9.78
C GLN A 203 -2.95 -4.42 -11.20
N PHE A 204 -3.33 -5.61 -11.67
CA PHE A 204 -2.96 -6.09 -13.00
C PHE A 204 -3.60 -5.29 -14.14
N ARG A 205 -4.63 -4.47 -13.85
CA ARG A 205 -5.20 -3.54 -14.83
C ARG A 205 -4.18 -2.51 -15.34
N PHE A 206 -3.13 -2.25 -14.55
CA PHE A 206 -2.03 -1.35 -14.88
C PHE A 206 -0.82 -2.07 -15.49
N THR A 207 -0.99 -3.33 -15.91
CA THR A 207 0.08 -4.15 -16.48
C THR A 207 -0.30 -4.63 -17.88
N PRO A 208 0.68 -4.98 -18.74
CA PRO A 208 0.40 -5.57 -20.05
C PRO A 208 -0.41 -6.88 -20.00
N MET A 209 -0.36 -7.60 -18.87
CA MET A 209 -1.02 -8.89 -18.71
C MET A 209 -2.53 -8.76 -18.49
N GLY A 210 -2.98 -7.62 -17.95
CA GLY A 210 -4.39 -7.39 -17.65
C GLY A 210 -4.97 -8.33 -16.59
N LEU A 211 -6.29 -8.23 -16.40
CA LEU A 211 -7.03 -9.07 -15.46
C LEU A 211 -7.18 -10.50 -16.01
N THR A 212 -7.24 -11.50 -15.13
CA THR A 212 -7.74 -12.82 -15.54
C THR A 212 -9.24 -12.76 -15.87
N PRO A 213 -9.78 -13.66 -16.71
CA PRO A 213 -11.20 -13.68 -17.06
C PRO A 213 -12.12 -13.72 -15.83
N TRP A 214 -11.72 -14.44 -14.79
CA TRP A 214 -12.47 -14.50 -13.53
C TRP A 214 -12.47 -13.15 -12.80
N ALA A 215 -11.32 -12.50 -12.67
CA ALA A 215 -11.22 -11.19 -12.03
C ALA A 215 -12.00 -10.11 -12.81
N GLU A 216 -11.92 -10.14 -14.14
CA GLU A 216 -12.68 -9.26 -15.03
C GLU A 216 -14.18 -9.47 -14.87
N GLN A 217 -14.65 -10.72 -14.81
CA GLN A 217 -16.06 -11.02 -14.57
C GLN A 217 -16.54 -10.49 -13.22
N MET A 218 -15.76 -10.67 -12.14
CA MET A 218 -16.10 -10.10 -10.82
C MET A 218 -16.17 -8.57 -10.89
N MET A 219 -15.21 -7.93 -11.54
CA MET A 219 -15.19 -6.47 -11.70
C MET A 219 -16.39 -5.98 -12.53
N PHE A 220 -16.77 -6.69 -13.60
CA PHE A 220 -17.95 -6.37 -14.41
C PHE A 220 -19.25 -6.46 -13.61
N MET A 221 -19.41 -7.48 -12.76
CA MET A 221 -20.63 -7.66 -11.98
C MET A 221 -20.75 -6.63 -10.85
N ILE A 222 -19.64 -6.27 -10.20
CA ILE A 222 -19.66 -5.47 -8.97
C ILE A 222 -19.45 -3.98 -9.27
N CYS A 223 -18.52 -3.66 -10.17
CA CYS A 223 -18.08 -2.30 -10.48
C CYS A 223 -17.82 -2.10 -11.98
N PRO A 224 -18.84 -2.24 -12.84
CA PRO A 224 -18.67 -2.17 -14.31
C PRO A 224 -18.11 -0.82 -14.78
N HIS A 225 -18.33 0.25 -14.01
CA HIS A 225 -17.78 1.58 -14.28
C HIS A 225 -16.23 1.62 -14.27
N LEU A 226 -15.56 0.68 -13.60
CA LEU A 226 -14.09 0.57 -13.60
C LEU A 226 -13.54 -0.03 -14.90
N LEU A 227 -14.38 -0.74 -15.67
CA LEU A 227 -14.00 -1.34 -16.95
C LEU A 227 -14.22 -0.40 -18.14
N ALA A 228 -15.02 0.65 -17.97
CA ALA A 228 -15.21 1.65 -19.00
C ALA A 228 -13.86 2.31 -19.30
N GLU A 229 -13.41 2.21 -20.56
CA GLU A 229 -12.29 3.01 -21.05
C GLU A 229 -12.68 4.48 -20.95
N GLN A 230 -12.33 5.12 -19.84
CA GLN A 230 -12.27 6.56 -19.85
C GLN A 230 -11.12 6.91 -20.78
N GLU A 231 -11.40 7.64 -21.87
CA GLU A 231 -10.39 8.48 -22.50
C GLU A 231 -9.89 9.42 -21.40
N VAL A 232 -8.86 9.00 -20.68
CA VAL A 232 -8.14 9.85 -19.75
C VAL A 232 -7.40 10.83 -20.65
N LYS A 233 -8.07 11.89 -21.09
CA LYS A 233 -7.41 13.14 -21.47
C LYS A 233 -6.54 13.46 -20.29
N SER A 234 -5.25 13.14 -20.35
CA SER A 234 -4.29 13.24 -19.25
C SER A 234 -4.64 14.45 -18.41
N PRO A 235 -5.35 14.30 -17.27
CA PRO A 235 -5.62 15.44 -16.44
C PRO A 235 -4.23 15.86 -16.01
N ARG A 236 -3.89 17.15 -16.22
CA ARG A 236 -2.66 17.71 -15.67
C ARG A 236 -2.64 17.25 -14.22
N PHE A 237 -1.73 16.33 -13.90
CA PHE A 237 -1.68 15.67 -12.61
C PHE A 237 -1.32 16.78 -11.63
N ASP A 238 -2.33 17.33 -10.96
CA ASP A 238 -2.11 18.35 -9.94
C ASP A 238 -1.85 17.60 -8.63
N PRO A 239 -0.59 17.57 -8.14
CA PRO A 239 -0.25 16.86 -6.91
C PRO A 239 -0.99 17.46 -5.70
N SER A 240 -1.59 18.65 -5.82
CA SER A 240 -2.36 19.29 -4.75
C SER A 240 -3.75 18.69 -4.54
N LEU A 241 -4.38 18.10 -5.57
CA LEU A 241 -5.70 17.46 -5.45
C LEU A 241 -5.61 16.07 -4.79
N ASN A 242 -4.43 15.46 -4.81
CA ASN A 242 -4.16 14.13 -4.26
C ASN A 242 -3.48 14.17 -2.88
N GLN A 243 -3.73 15.21 -2.08
CA GLN A 243 -3.27 15.23 -0.70
C GLN A 243 -4.37 14.66 0.20
N ILE A 244 -4.09 13.55 0.90
CA ILE A 244 -4.89 13.21 2.09
C ILE A 244 -4.47 14.24 3.13
N ASP A 245 -5.43 14.91 3.79
CA ASP A 245 -5.09 15.89 4.82
C ASP A 245 -4.19 15.19 5.87
N PRO A 246 -2.93 15.61 6.04
CA PRO A 246 -2.03 15.06 7.04
C PRO A 246 -2.60 15.12 8.47
N SER A 247 -3.61 15.96 8.71
CA SER A 247 -4.34 16.05 9.96
C SER A 247 -5.20 14.81 10.26
N ILE A 248 -5.67 14.09 9.23
CA ILE A 248 -6.37 12.79 9.40
C ILE A 248 -5.46 11.81 10.15
N PHE A 249 -4.16 11.91 9.93
CA PHE A 249 -3.16 11.06 10.56
C PHE A 249 -2.74 11.51 11.98
N LYS A 250 -3.17 12.68 12.45
CA LYS A 250 -2.74 13.23 13.74
C LYS A 250 -3.75 12.90 14.85
N THR A 251 -3.64 11.70 15.43
CA THR A 251 -4.29 11.40 16.71
C THR A 251 -3.55 12.09 17.86
N ARG A 252 -4.19 13.04 18.52
CA ARG A 252 -3.60 13.79 19.64
C ARG A 252 -3.81 13.04 20.95
N ASN A 253 -2.89 12.15 21.29
CA ASN A 253 -2.89 11.44 22.58
C ASN A 253 -2.71 12.44 23.74
N LYS A 254 -3.76 12.68 24.54
CA LYS A 254 -3.58 13.28 25.87
C LYS A 254 -3.00 12.22 26.80
N SER A 255 -1.70 12.33 27.08
CA SER A 255 -1.13 11.70 28.28
C SER A 255 -1.77 12.36 29.51
N SER A 256 -2.76 11.73 30.12
CA SER A 256 -3.28 12.15 31.42
C SER A 256 -2.21 11.87 32.49
N LYS A 257 -1.33 12.86 32.73
CA LYS A 257 -0.59 12.91 33.99
C LYS A 257 -1.61 13.15 35.11
N GLN A 258 -2.01 12.07 35.76
CA GLN A 258 -2.74 12.10 37.02
C GLN A 258 -1.79 12.75 38.04
N LYS A 259 -2.01 14.03 38.36
CA LYS A 259 -1.38 14.66 39.53
C LYS A 259 -1.89 13.91 40.75
N LYS A 260 -1.01 13.16 41.42
CA LYS A 260 -1.21 12.75 42.82
C LYS A 260 -1.46 14.03 43.61
N GLY A 261 -2.62 14.12 44.26
CA GLY A 261 -2.84 15.08 45.32
C GLY A 261 -1.94 14.70 46.50
N ASP A 262 -1.07 15.63 46.89
CA ASP A 262 -0.41 15.58 48.19
C ASP A 262 -1.42 15.91 49.29
N LYS A 263 -1.09 15.39 50.48
CA LYS A 263 -1.81 15.38 51.75
C LYS A 263 -2.53 16.66 52.15
#